data_AF-A0A7S1FKT4-F1
#
_entry.id   AF-A0A7S1FKT4-F1
#
_cell.length_a   1.000
_cell.length_b   1.000
_cell.length_c   1.000
_cell.angle_alpha   90.00
_cell.angle_beta   90.00
_cell.angle_gamma   90.00
#
_symmetry.space_group_name_H-M   'P 1'
#
loop_
_entity.id
_entity.type
_entity.pdbx_description
1 polymer ?
#
loop_
_entity_poly.entity_id
_entity_poly.type
_entity_poly.pdbx_seq_one_letter_code
_entity_poly.pdbx_strand_id
1 'polypeptide(L)'
;LVDTEFSKREPRSHTIIEAHPDVVSEMEVRGWQRRSGVAVHPGRWQDIVHQLPDGSFDAVYFDTWAETYLELREFMTVLPRLLRPGGRFSFFNGLAPYSIAKHAVFCRCAQEDLRDLGFTCDV
;
A
#
# COMPACT_ATOMS: atom_id res chain seq x y z
N LEU A 1 0.70 10.70 8.99
CA LEU A 1 0.66 9.27 8.59
C LEU A 1 -0.67 9.02 7.93
N VAL A 2 -0.65 8.50 6.70
CA VAL A 2 -1.87 8.15 5.95
C VAL A 2 -2.77 7.18 6.72
N ASP A 3 -2.17 6.34 7.57
CA ASP A 3 -2.89 5.40 8.44
C ASP A 3 -3.90 6.10 9.35
N THR A 4 -3.60 7.34 9.79
CA THR A 4 -4.51 8.11 10.63
C THR A 4 -5.78 8.48 9.87
N GLU A 5 -5.66 8.80 8.57
CA GLU A 5 -6.81 9.11 7.72
C GLU A 5 -7.63 7.86 7.41
N PHE A 6 -6.98 6.71 7.22
CA PHE A 6 -7.70 5.43 7.09
C PHE A 6 -8.42 5.04 8.38
N SER A 7 -7.79 5.20 9.54
CA SER A 7 -8.41 4.91 10.83
C SER A 7 -9.67 5.75 11.10
N LYS A 8 -9.74 7.01 10.63
CA LYS A 8 -10.94 7.86 10.76
C LYS A 8 -12.16 7.30 10.02
N ARG A 9 -11.96 6.41 9.05
CA ARG A 9 -13.04 5.73 8.31
C ARG A 9 -13.57 4.49 9.03
N GLU A 10 -13.04 4.19 10.22
CA GLU A 10 -13.45 3.09 11.08
C GLU A 10 -13.52 1.73 10.35
N PRO A 11 -12.43 1.31 9.67
CA PRO A 11 -12.43 0.01 9.02
C PRO A 11 -12.53 -1.11 10.05
N ARG A 12 -13.20 -2.21 9.68
CA ARG A 12 -13.29 -3.43 10.51
C ARG A 12 -11.91 -3.97 10.90
N SER A 13 -10.94 -3.85 10.00
CA SER A 13 -9.55 -4.27 10.21
C SER A 13 -8.61 -3.35 9.44
N HIS A 14 -7.44 -3.07 10.01
CA HIS A 14 -6.41 -2.22 9.42
C HIS A 14 -5.03 -2.88 9.59
N THR A 15 -4.44 -3.32 8.49
CA THR A 15 -3.12 -3.96 8.47
C THR A 15 -2.08 -2.96 7.97
N ILE A 16 -1.02 -2.77 8.75
CA ILE A 16 0.09 -1.87 8.42
C ILE A 16 1.37 -2.70 8.37
N ILE A 17 2.12 -2.59 7.28
CA ILE A 17 3.46 -3.19 7.16
C ILE A 17 4.47 -2.04 7.23
N GLU A 18 5.41 -2.11 8.17
CA GLU A 18 6.39 -1.04 8.39
C GLU A 18 7.78 -1.63 8.63
N ALA A 19 8.74 -1.25 7.80
CA ALA A 19 10.10 -1.79 7.83
C ALA A 19 11.04 -1.02 8.76
N HIS A 20 10.79 0.28 8.98
CA HIS A 20 11.69 1.14 9.72
C HIS A 20 11.49 0.99 11.23
N PRO A 21 12.50 0.52 11.99
CA PRO A 21 12.35 0.21 13.42
C PRO A 21 11.92 1.43 14.24
N ASP A 22 12.41 2.62 13.94
CA ASP A 22 12.00 3.84 14.66
C ASP A 22 10.53 4.19 14.43
N VAL A 23 9.98 3.92 13.24
CA VAL A 23 8.55 4.16 12.95
C VAL A 23 7.70 3.14 13.70
N VAL A 24 8.11 1.86 13.72
CA VAL A 24 7.44 0.82 14.52
C VAL A 24 7.44 1.16 16.01
N SER A 25 8.57 1.64 16.54
CA SER A 25 8.68 2.06 17.94
C SER A 25 7.77 3.25 18.24
N GLU A 26 7.73 4.25 17.37
CA GLU A 26 6.82 5.39 17.49
C GLU A 26 5.35 4.96 17.42
N MET A 27 5.01 4.01 16.55
CA MET A 27 3.67 3.43 16.47
C MET A 27 3.27 2.75 17.79
N GLU A 28 4.19 2.05 18.44
CA GLU A 28 3.98 1.41 19.75
C GLU A 28 3.75 2.42 20.88
N VAL A 29 4.58 3.47 20.92
CA VAL A 29 4.42 4.59 21.87
C VAL A 29 3.04 5.24 21.70
N ARG A 30 2.63 5.49 20.45
CA ARG A 30 1.31 6.04 20.10
C ARG A 30 0.15 5.04 20.27
N GLY A 31 0.46 3.79 20.60
CA GLY A 31 -0.52 2.75 20.91
C GLY A 31 -1.25 2.18 19.70
N TRP A 32 -0.65 2.18 18.52
CA TRP A 32 -1.26 1.62 17.31
C TRP A 32 -1.63 0.15 17.46
N GLN A 33 -0.74 -0.70 18.00
CA GLN A 33 -1.07 -2.13 18.19
C GLN A 33 -2.15 -2.37 19.26
N ARG A 34 -2.47 -1.36 20.09
CA ARG A 34 -3.54 -1.46 21.11
C ARG A 34 -4.90 -1.05 20.57
N ARG A 35 -4.98 -0.49 19.36
CA ARG A 35 -6.25 -0.09 18.73
C ARG A 35 -6.98 -1.33 18.22
N SER A 36 -8.29 -1.38 18.47
CA SER A 36 -9.11 -2.50 18.02
C SER A 36 -9.08 -2.60 16.49
N GLY A 37 -8.89 -3.82 15.98
CA GLY A 37 -8.82 -4.10 14.53
C GLY A 37 -7.51 -3.70 13.85
N VAL A 38 -6.52 -3.11 14.54
CA VAL A 38 -5.24 -2.75 13.95
C VAL A 38 -4.22 -3.87 14.13
N ALA A 39 -3.55 -4.27 13.05
CA ALA A 39 -2.40 -5.18 13.07
C ALA A 39 -1.19 -4.49 12.41
N VAL A 40 -0.09 -4.36 13.16
CA VAL A 40 1.17 -3.80 12.67
C VAL A 40 2.16 -4.95 12.49
N HIS A 41 2.72 -5.09 11.28
CA HIS A 41 3.70 -6.10 10.93
C HIS A 41 5.07 -5.43 10.70
N PRO A 42 6.01 -5.55 11.65
CA PRO A 42 7.35 -5.03 11.49
C PRO A 42 8.12 -5.82 10.44
N GLY A 43 8.64 -5.15 9.41
CA GLY A 43 9.46 -5.76 8.37
C GLY A 43 9.20 -5.20 6.98
N ARG A 44 9.97 -5.71 6.01
CA ARG A 44 9.82 -5.36 4.60
C ARG A 44 8.56 -5.99 4.03
N TRP A 45 7.87 -5.26 3.15
CA TRP A 45 6.65 -5.79 2.52
C TRP A 45 6.95 -7.03 1.69
N GLN A 46 8.13 -7.11 1.07
CA GLN A 46 8.60 -8.27 0.30
C GLN A 46 8.58 -9.56 1.13
N ASP A 47 8.88 -9.45 2.43
CA ASP A 47 8.91 -10.61 3.33
C ASP A 47 7.50 -10.94 3.85
N ILE A 48 6.67 -9.92 4.10
CA ILE A 48 5.40 -10.07 4.82
C ILE A 48 4.22 -10.34 3.89
N VAL A 49 4.17 -9.69 2.73
CA VAL A 49 2.95 -9.63 1.90
C VAL A 49 2.48 -11.01 1.45
N HIS A 50 3.42 -11.93 1.18
CA HIS A 50 3.13 -13.30 0.75
C HIS A 50 2.58 -14.19 1.88
N GLN A 51 2.71 -13.77 3.14
CA GLN A 51 2.20 -14.48 4.31
C GLN A 51 0.75 -14.10 4.63
N LEU A 52 0.25 -13.00 4.05
CA LEU A 52 -1.12 -12.54 4.27
C LEU A 52 -2.11 -13.44 3.53
N PRO A 53 -3.29 -13.73 4.10
CA PRO A 53 -4.30 -14.56 3.43
C PRO A 53 -4.85 -13.90 2.17
N ASP A 54 -5.27 -14.73 1.21
CA ASP A 54 -5.89 -14.28 -0.04
C ASP A 54 -7.25 -13.61 0.23
N GLY A 55 -7.62 -12.62 -0.60
CA GLY A 55 -8.91 -11.92 -0.50
C GLY A 55 -9.13 -11.25 0.87
N SER A 56 -8.06 -10.75 1.49
CA SER A 56 -8.11 -10.16 2.83
C SER A 56 -8.57 -8.71 2.84
N PHE A 57 -8.38 -7.98 1.75
CA PHE A 57 -8.46 -6.51 1.76
C PHE A 57 -9.53 -5.95 0.83
N ASP A 58 -10.31 -5.00 1.36
CA ASP A 58 -11.23 -4.18 0.58
C ASP A 58 -10.51 -2.96 -0.04
N ALA A 59 -9.37 -2.57 0.54
CA ALA A 59 -8.50 -1.54 0.01
C ALA A 59 -7.04 -1.83 0.38
N VAL A 60 -6.12 -1.51 -0.52
CA VAL A 60 -4.66 -1.52 -0.31
C VAL A 60 -4.11 -0.15 -0.69
N TYR A 61 -3.28 0.43 0.18
CA TYR A 61 -2.57 1.68 -0.09
C TYR A 61 -1.06 1.46 0.05
N PHE A 62 -0.30 1.83 -0.98
CA PHE A 62 1.15 1.63 -1.02
C PHE A 62 1.89 2.97 -0.93
N ASP A 63 2.56 3.21 0.19
CA ASP A 63 3.29 4.45 0.51
C ASP A 63 4.62 4.09 1.18
N THR A 64 5.53 3.55 0.39
CA THR A 64 6.86 3.13 0.83
C THR A 64 7.88 4.21 0.54
N TRP A 65 8.87 4.36 1.43
CA TRP A 65 9.94 5.32 1.25
C TRP A 65 11.07 4.75 0.38
N ALA A 66 11.60 5.59 -0.53
CA ALA A 66 12.75 5.32 -1.38
C ALA A 66 12.62 4.16 -2.37
N GLU A 67 11.40 3.72 -2.66
CA GLU A 67 11.19 2.67 -3.65
C GLU A 67 11.18 3.17 -5.09
N THR A 68 11.70 2.29 -5.95
CA THR A 68 11.71 2.46 -7.40
C THR A 68 10.35 2.10 -8.00
N TYR A 69 10.10 2.54 -9.23
CA TYR A 69 8.92 2.09 -9.97
C TYR A 69 8.90 0.56 -10.16
N LEU A 70 10.07 -0.09 -10.23
CA LEU A 70 10.15 -1.54 -10.37
C LEU A 70 9.61 -2.27 -9.14
N GLU A 71 9.88 -1.75 -7.94
CA GLU A 71 9.37 -2.31 -6.68
C GLU A 71 7.86 -2.06 -6.54
N LEU A 72 7.38 -0.87 -6.93
CA LEU A 72 5.94 -0.62 -7.03
C LEU A 72 5.26 -1.61 -7.99
N ARG A 73 5.85 -1.85 -9.16
CA ARG A 73 5.34 -2.80 -10.16
C ARG A 73 5.37 -4.23 -9.63
N GLU A 74 6.42 -4.62 -8.91
CA GLU A 74 6.50 -5.91 -8.24
C GLU A 74 5.38 -6.07 -7.20
N PHE A 75 5.14 -5.05 -6.38
CA PHE A 75 4.03 -5.05 -5.44
C PHE A 75 2.67 -5.15 -6.15
N MET A 76 2.48 -4.49 -7.28
CA MET A 76 1.22 -4.59 -8.03
C MET A 76 0.88 -6.05 -8.39
N THR A 77 1.88 -6.90 -8.66
CA THR A 77 1.67 -8.31 -9.03
C THR A 77 0.98 -9.14 -7.94
N VAL A 78 1.06 -8.73 -6.66
CA VAL A 78 0.39 -9.45 -5.57
C VAL A 78 -1.05 -8.98 -5.33
N LEU A 79 -1.47 -7.84 -5.92
CA LEU A 79 -2.79 -7.26 -5.71
C LEU A 79 -3.96 -8.18 -6.07
N PRO A 80 -3.96 -8.93 -7.20
CA PRO A 80 -5.07 -9.82 -7.55
C PRO A 80 -5.35 -10.89 -6.49
N ARG A 81 -4.30 -11.30 -5.75
CA ARG A 81 -4.41 -12.26 -4.66
C ARG A 81 -4.91 -11.61 -3.36
N LEU A 82 -4.42 -10.41 -3.05
CA LEU A 82 -4.69 -9.72 -1.79
C LEU A 82 -6.09 -9.10 -1.73
N LEU A 83 -6.55 -8.51 -2.84
CA LEU A 83 -7.80 -7.76 -2.88
C LEU A 83 -9.01 -8.68 -3.03
N ARG A 84 -10.09 -8.36 -2.32
CA ARG A 84 -11.41 -8.94 -2.58
C ARG A 84 -11.95 -8.46 -3.93
N PRO A 85 -12.91 -9.17 -4.54
CA PRO A 85 -13.66 -8.64 -5.68
C PRO A 85 -14.22 -7.24 -5.37
N GLY A 86 -13.94 -6.26 -6.23
CA GLY A 86 -14.32 -4.86 -6.03
C GLY A 86 -13.41 -4.06 -5.08
N GLY A 87 -12.33 -4.66 -4.59
CA GLY A 87 -11.32 -4.00 -3.77
C GLY A 87 -10.58 -2.91 -4.53
N ARG A 88 -10.10 -1.89 -3.82
CA ARG A 88 -9.45 -0.71 -4.41
C ARG A 88 -7.97 -0.67 -4.10
N PHE A 89 -7.18 -0.20 -5.05
CA PHE A 89 -5.76 0.05 -4.88
C PHE A 89 -5.44 1.52 -5.15
N SER A 90 -4.54 2.10 -4.35
CA SER A 90 -3.92 3.39 -4.62
C SER A 90 -2.52 3.41 -4.02
N PHE A 91 -1.70 4.36 -4.44
CA PHE A 91 -0.31 4.47 -3.98
C PHE A 91 0.14 5.93 -3.95
N PHE A 92 1.20 6.21 -3.21
CA PHE A 92 1.89 7.49 -3.27
C PHE A 92 2.83 7.52 -4.49
N ASN A 93 2.57 8.41 -5.45
CA ASN A 93 3.40 8.57 -6.64
C ASN A 93 4.45 9.68 -6.48
N GLY A 94 5.52 9.36 -5.76
CA GLY A 94 6.65 10.26 -5.52
C GLY A 94 7.77 10.23 -6.58
N LEU A 95 7.60 9.53 -7.70
CA LEU A 95 8.71 9.13 -8.59
C LEU A 95 9.34 10.27 -9.42
N ALA A 96 8.60 11.36 -9.62
CA ALA A 96 9.07 12.50 -10.42
C ALA A 96 8.63 13.85 -9.81
N PRO A 97 9.11 14.17 -8.59
CA PRO A 97 8.58 15.31 -7.83
C PRO A 97 8.91 16.67 -8.47
N TYR A 98 9.89 16.71 -9.36
CA TYR A 98 10.35 17.94 -10.03
C TYR A 98 9.97 18.02 -11.52
N SER A 99 9.16 17.09 -12.02
CA SER A 99 8.74 17.10 -13.43
C SER A 99 7.34 16.54 -13.60
N ILE A 100 6.37 17.42 -13.84
CA ILE A 100 4.99 17.03 -14.10
C ILE A 100 4.85 16.12 -15.32
N ALA A 101 5.67 16.35 -16.36
CA ALA A 101 5.69 15.50 -17.54
C ALA A 101 6.12 14.07 -17.21
N LYS A 102 7.21 13.89 -16.44
CA LYS A 102 7.65 12.56 -16.00
C LYS A 102 6.67 11.92 -15.02
N HIS A 103 6.07 12.72 -14.14
CA HIS A 103 5.03 12.24 -13.22
C HIS A 103 3.84 11.67 -14.00
N ALA A 104 3.36 12.37 -15.04
CA ALA A 104 2.29 11.89 -15.91
C ALA A 104 2.66 10.59 -16.64
N VAL A 105 3.92 10.46 -17.08
CA VAL A 105 4.41 9.20 -17.68
C VAL A 105 4.35 8.05 -16.66
N PHE A 106 4.82 8.23 -15.43
CA PHE A 106 4.72 7.20 -14.40
C PHE A 106 3.28 6.84 -14.04
N CYS A 107 2.37 7.82 -14.00
CA CYS A 107 0.94 7.54 -13.85
C CYS A 107 0.44 6.65 -14.99
N ARG A 108 0.84 6.94 -16.24
CA ARG A 108 0.42 6.12 -17.38
C ARG A 108 1.02 4.72 -17.34
N CYS A 109 2.29 4.58 -17.00
CA CYS A 109 2.92 3.27 -16.80
C CYS A 109 2.16 2.45 -15.75
N ALA A 110 1.87 3.05 -14.58
CA ALA A 110 1.16 2.37 -13.51
C ALA A 110 -0.24 1.91 -13.95
N GLN A 111 -0.94 2.74 -14.74
CA GLN A 111 -2.24 2.37 -15.32
C GLN A 111 -2.14 1.17 -16.27
N GLU A 112 -1.13 1.12 -17.15
CA GLU A 112 -0.95 -0.02 -18.05
C GLU A 112 -0.59 -1.30 -17.27
N ASP A 113 0.37 -1.23 -16.35
CA ASP A 113 0.76 -2.38 -15.53
C ASP A 113 -0.43 -2.92 -14.69
N LEU A 114 -1.26 -2.05 -14.15
CA LEU A 114 -2.49 -2.45 -13.44
C LEU A 114 -3.53 -3.07 -14.38
N ARG A 115 -3.69 -2.55 -15.61
CA ARG A 115 -4.60 -3.14 -16.61
C ARG A 115 -4.15 -4.53 -17.04
N ASP A 116 -2.85 -4.74 -17.22
CA ASP A 116 -2.29 -6.06 -17.53
C ASP A 116 -2.59 -7.09 -16.43
N LEU A 117 -2.77 -6.64 -15.19
CA LEU A 117 -3.18 -7.44 -14.04
C LEU A 117 -4.70 -7.57 -13.88
N GLY A 118 -5.49 -7.02 -14.80
CA GLY A 118 -6.95 -7.10 -14.81
C GLY A 118 -7.68 -6.01 -14.03
N PHE A 119 -6.99 -4.95 -13.59
CA PHE A 119 -7.62 -3.82 -12.90
C PHE A 119 -8.15 -2.78 -13.88
N THR A 120 -9.27 -2.15 -13.50
CA THR A 120 -9.78 -0.96 -14.16
C THR A 120 -9.21 0.28 -13.48
N CYS A 121 -8.60 1.18 -14.26
CA CYS A 121 -8.17 2.48 -13.78
C CYS A 121 -9.06 3.57 -14.39
N ASP A 122 -9.91 4.17 -13.56
CA ASP A 122 -10.72 5.33 -13.94
C ASP A 122 -9.81 6.58 -14.12
N VAL A 123 -10.23 7.48 -15.00
CA VAL A 123 -9.53 8.73 -15.35
C VAL A 123 -10.16 9.90 -14.61
#